data_AF-A0A8T3P527-F1
#
_entry.id   AF-A0A8T3P527-F1
#
_cell.length_a   1.000
_cell.length_b   1.000
_cell.length_c   1.000
_cell.angle_alpha   90.00
_cell.angle_beta   90.00
_cell.angle_gamma   90.00
#
_symmetry.space_group_name_H-M   'P 1'
#
loop_
_entity.id
_entity.type
_entity.pdbx_description
1 polymer ?
#
loop_
_entity_poly.entity_id
_entity_poly.type
_entity_poly.pdbx_seq_one_letter_code
_entity_poly.pdbx_strand_id
1 'polypeptide(L)'
;MPTIYTIGHGNRHVEEFLELLAAARVERIVDIRAYPGSRRHPQFRREALRASLEDNGIDYRWMGNALGGRRAPLDDSPHVALAASVRGFADHMQTAGFQTAVDELLGFAQQASKLAVMCAERRRSIAIDHCLRITW
;
A
#
# COMPACT_ATOMS: atom_id res chain seq x y z
N MET A 1 9.78 15.03 10.27
CA MET A 1 8.74 14.57 9.32
C MET A 1 8.95 13.09 9.06
N PRO A 2 7.90 12.27 9.14
CA PRO A 2 7.99 10.83 8.89
C PRO A 2 8.37 10.57 7.43
N THR A 3 9.14 9.51 7.20
CA THR A 3 9.50 9.10 5.84
C THR A 3 8.52 8.04 5.37
N ILE A 4 7.86 8.28 4.23
CA ILE A 4 6.92 7.34 3.62
C ILE A 4 7.57 6.75 2.37
N TYR A 5 7.66 5.43 2.36
CA TYR A 5 8.12 4.64 1.22
C TYR A 5 6.94 3.97 0.52
N THR A 6 7.12 3.61 -0.73
CA THR A 6 6.22 2.67 -1.42
C THR A 6 6.93 1.34 -1.63
N ILE A 7 6.23 0.23 -1.46
CA ILE A 7 6.78 -1.11 -1.72
C ILE A 7 5.79 -2.01 -2.45
N GLY A 8 6.30 -2.80 -3.39
CA GLY A 8 5.57 -3.91 -4.02
C GLY A 8 6.27 -5.23 -3.74
N HIS A 9 5.52 -6.33 -3.62
CA HIS A 9 6.11 -7.65 -3.38
C HIS A 9 6.59 -8.35 -4.66
N GLY A 10 6.01 -8.03 -5.81
CA GLY A 10 6.32 -8.71 -7.08
C GLY A 10 6.27 -10.24 -6.95
N ASN A 11 7.34 -10.91 -7.41
CA ASN A 11 7.54 -12.35 -7.24
C ASN A 11 8.61 -12.69 -6.19
N ARG A 12 8.94 -11.77 -5.28
CA ARG A 12 10.00 -11.99 -4.27
C ARG A 12 9.65 -13.12 -3.31
N HIS A 13 10.67 -13.70 -2.71
CA HIS A 13 10.50 -14.49 -1.49
C HIS A 13 10.20 -13.57 -0.29
N VAL A 14 9.64 -14.11 0.78
CA VAL A 14 9.27 -13.28 1.95
C VAL A 14 10.53 -12.77 2.66
N GLU A 15 11.59 -13.56 2.64
CA GLU A 15 12.90 -13.25 3.21
C GLU A 15 13.52 -12.04 2.51
N GLU A 16 13.58 -12.04 1.17
CA GLU A 16 14.06 -10.90 0.38
C GLU A 16 13.24 -9.63 0.62
N PHE A 17 11.93 -9.79 0.87
CA PHE A 17 11.05 -8.66 1.17
C PHE A 17 11.35 -8.08 2.56
N LEU A 18 11.54 -8.93 3.57
CA LEU A 18 11.92 -8.52 4.93
C LEU A 18 13.30 -7.87 4.96
N GLU A 19 14.27 -8.39 4.21
CA GLU A 19 15.61 -7.79 4.08
C GLU A 19 15.55 -6.36 3.54
N LEU A 20 14.68 -6.10 2.55
CA LEU A 20 14.48 -4.75 2.02
C LEU A 20 13.91 -3.82 3.10
N LEU A 21 12.90 -4.27 3.85
CA LEU A 21 12.30 -3.49 4.92
C LEU A 21 13.32 -3.18 6.03
N ALA A 22 14.13 -4.17 6.41
CA ALA A 22 15.18 -4.03 7.40
C ALA A 22 16.27 -3.05 6.94
N ALA A 23 16.72 -3.15 5.68
CA ALA A 23 17.71 -2.25 5.10
C ALA A 23 17.23 -0.78 5.11
N ALA A 24 15.95 -0.55 4.85
CA ALA A 24 15.34 0.78 4.96
C ALA A 24 14.98 1.16 6.39
N ARG A 25 15.06 0.24 7.36
CA ARG A 25 14.58 0.40 8.75
C ARG A 25 13.11 0.77 8.83
N VAL A 26 12.27 0.13 8.02
CA VAL A 26 10.82 0.32 8.05
C VAL A 26 10.28 -0.23 9.36
N GLU A 27 9.55 0.61 10.10
CA GLU A 27 8.91 0.25 11.37
C GLU A 27 7.48 -0.22 11.15
N ARG A 28 6.81 0.26 10.09
CA ARG A 28 5.41 -0.03 9.79
C ARG A 28 5.11 -0.24 8.32
N ILE A 29 4.18 -1.17 8.04
CA ILE A 29 3.61 -1.41 6.72
C ILE A 29 2.11 -1.05 6.73
N VAL A 30 1.71 -0.21 5.77
CA VAL A 30 0.29 0.00 5.44
C VAL A 30 -0.02 -0.67 4.11
N ASP A 31 -0.76 -1.77 4.15
CA ASP A 31 -1.17 -2.51 2.96
C ASP A 31 -2.46 -1.94 2.38
N ILE A 32 -2.34 -1.26 1.25
CA ILE A 32 -3.48 -0.68 0.52
C ILE A 32 -3.97 -1.58 -0.61
N ARG A 33 -3.49 -2.83 -0.70
CA ARG A 33 -3.99 -3.77 -1.72
C ARG A 33 -5.47 -4.06 -1.45
N ALA A 34 -6.31 -3.80 -2.43
CA ALA A 34 -7.75 -4.07 -2.33
C ALA A 34 -8.06 -5.54 -2.02
N TYR A 35 -7.25 -6.47 -2.56
CA TYR A 35 -7.44 -7.91 -2.40
C TYR A 35 -6.10 -8.62 -2.07
N PRO A 36 -5.67 -8.65 -0.80
CA PRO A 36 -4.43 -9.28 -0.37
C PRO A 36 -4.58 -10.81 -0.19
N GLY A 37 -5.13 -11.50 -1.20
CA GLY A 37 -5.51 -12.91 -1.14
C GLY A 37 -4.93 -13.79 -2.25
N SER A 38 -3.82 -13.37 -2.87
CA SER A 38 -3.24 -14.07 -4.02
C SER A 38 -2.94 -15.54 -3.75
N ARG A 39 -3.46 -16.45 -4.59
CA ARG A 39 -3.12 -17.89 -4.54
C ARG A 39 -1.70 -18.18 -5.02
N ARG A 40 -1.18 -17.34 -5.93
CA ARG A 40 0.17 -17.48 -6.51
C ARG A 40 1.27 -17.10 -5.52
N HIS A 41 0.96 -16.23 -4.57
CA HIS A 41 1.89 -15.72 -3.57
C HIS A 41 1.29 -15.87 -2.17
N PRO A 42 1.13 -17.11 -1.66
CA PRO A 42 0.47 -17.38 -0.39
C PRO A 42 1.16 -16.68 0.80
N GLN A 43 2.48 -16.47 0.74
CA GLN A 43 3.26 -15.75 1.74
C GLN A 43 2.88 -14.25 1.85
N PHE A 44 2.35 -13.66 0.77
CA PHE A 44 1.87 -12.27 0.77
C PHE A 44 0.36 -12.16 0.97
N ARG A 45 -0.31 -13.25 1.37
CA ARG A 45 -1.68 -13.16 1.90
C ARG A 45 -1.65 -12.39 3.21
N ARG A 46 -2.70 -11.62 3.48
CA ARG A 46 -2.78 -10.72 4.63
C ARG A 46 -2.37 -11.38 5.95
N GLU A 47 -2.89 -12.57 6.23
CA GLU A 47 -2.62 -13.26 7.50
C GLU A 47 -1.16 -13.74 7.60
N ALA A 48 -0.62 -14.33 6.53
CA ALA A 48 0.77 -14.81 6.49
C ALA A 48 1.77 -13.63 6.54
N LEU A 49 1.51 -12.59 5.77
CA LEU A 49 2.34 -11.39 5.75
C LEU A 49 2.36 -10.69 7.10
N ARG A 50 1.19 -10.56 7.76
CA ARG A 50 1.08 -10.01 9.11
C ARG A 50 2.01 -10.76 10.06
N ALA A 51 1.91 -12.09 10.10
CA ALA A 51 2.72 -12.90 10.99
C ALA A 51 4.22 -12.69 10.74
N SER A 52 4.66 -12.77 9.47
CA SER A 52 6.07 -12.54 9.12
C SER A 52 6.58 -11.15 9.49
N LEU A 53 5.75 -10.12 9.41
CA LEU A 53 6.12 -8.75 9.81
C LEU A 53 6.19 -8.59 11.33
N GLU A 54 5.19 -9.12 12.05
CA GLU A 54 5.13 -9.08 13.52
C GLU A 54 6.31 -9.84 14.14
N ASP A 55 6.69 -11.00 13.58
CA ASP A 55 7.88 -11.77 13.98
C ASP A 55 9.20 -10.98 13.80
N ASN A 56 9.19 -9.94 12.96
CA ASN A 56 10.34 -9.06 12.70
C ASN A 56 10.18 -7.67 13.34
N GLY A 57 9.18 -7.50 14.21
CA GLY A 57 8.94 -6.23 14.92
C GLY A 57 8.44 -5.09 14.03
N ILE A 58 7.77 -5.42 12.91
CA ILE A 58 7.20 -4.43 11.97
C ILE A 58 5.69 -4.41 12.13
N ASP A 59 5.11 -3.25 12.46
CA ASP A 59 3.67 -3.10 12.61
C ASP A 59 2.97 -3.24 11.26
N TYR A 60 1.87 -3.98 11.21
CA TYR A 60 1.08 -4.18 9.99
C TYR A 60 -0.35 -3.65 10.12
N ARG A 61 -0.72 -2.78 9.18
CA ARG A 61 -2.09 -2.27 9.02
C ARG A 61 -2.60 -2.49 7.60
N TRP A 62 -3.80 -3.03 7.45
CA TRP A 62 -4.47 -3.13 6.15
C TRP A 62 -5.49 -2.02 5.98
N MET A 63 -5.41 -1.27 4.88
CA MET A 63 -6.32 -0.18 4.50
C MET A 63 -6.84 -0.33 3.06
N GLY A 64 -6.74 -1.53 2.48
CA GLY A 64 -7.17 -1.78 1.09
C GLY A 64 -8.66 -1.63 0.84
N ASN A 65 -9.50 -1.72 1.88
CA ASN A 65 -10.92 -1.41 1.79
C ASN A 65 -11.18 0.08 1.50
N ALA A 66 -10.31 0.98 2.00
CA ALA A 66 -10.48 2.42 1.87
C ALA A 66 -9.57 3.05 0.81
N LEU A 67 -8.32 2.57 0.67
CA LEU A 67 -7.31 3.13 -0.24
C LEU A 67 -7.02 2.24 -1.45
N GLY A 68 -7.72 1.12 -1.60
CA GLY A 68 -7.47 0.15 -2.66
C GLY A 68 -7.90 0.60 -4.05
N GLY A 69 -7.01 0.38 -5.03
CA GLY A 69 -7.21 0.79 -6.43
C GLY A 69 -8.23 0.02 -7.26
N ARG A 70 -8.76 -1.12 -6.79
CA ARG A 70 -9.76 -1.89 -7.55
C ARG A 70 -11.16 -1.45 -7.12
N ARG A 71 -11.82 -0.70 -8.02
CA ARG A 71 -13.14 -0.10 -7.84
C ARG A 71 -13.93 -0.19 -9.14
N ALA A 72 -15.25 -0.36 -9.03
CA ALA A 72 -16.14 -0.19 -10.16
C ALA A 72 -16.31 1.32 -10.44
N PRO A 73 -16.33 1.75 -11.71
CA PRO A 73 -16.66 3.13 -12.05
C PRO A 73 -18.13 3.44 -11.72
N LEU A 74 -18.41 4.71 -11.47
CA LEU A 74 -19.77 5.22 -11.40
C LEU A 74 -20.41 5.22 -12.80
N ASP A 75 -21.73 5.04 -12.86
CA ASP A 75 -22.49 5.07 -14.12
C ASP A 75 -22.33 6.43 -14.84
N ASP A 76 -22.22 7.51 -14.07
CA ASP A 76 -22.05 8.90 -14.51
C ASP A 76 -20.64 9.45 -14.22
N SER A 77 -19.62 8.58 -14.24
CA SER A 77 -18.24 8.97 -13.94
C SER A 77 -17.77 10.17 -14.79
N PRO A 78 -17.25 11.25 -14.15
CA PRO A 78 -16.72 12.40 -14.88
C PRO A 78 -15.37 12.10 -15.56
N HIS A 79 -14.71 10.99 -15.20
CA HIS A 79 -13.37 10.63 -15.68
C HIS A 79 -13.42 9.87 -17.02
N VAL A 80 -14.16 10.42 -17.98
CA VAL A 80 -14.45 9.73 -19.26
C VAL A 80 -13.25 9.51 -20.17
N ALA A 81 -12.20 10.30 -20.00
CA ALA A 81 -10.94 10.16 -20.72
C ALA A 81 -10.06 9.02 -20.18
N LEU A 82 -10.33 8.50 -18.97
CA LEU A 82 -9.54 7.43 -18.37
C LEU A 82 -10.00 6.05 -18.82
N ALA A 83 -9.07 5.09 -18.92
CA ALA A 83 -9.41 3.70 -19.17
C ALA A 83 -10.34 3.15 -18.05
N ALA A 84 -11.28 2.28 -18.42
CA ALA A 84 -12.25 1.69 -17.49
C ALA A 84 -11.59 1.01 -16.27
N SER A 85 -10.39 0.46 -16.46
CA SER A 85 -9.60 -0.21 -15.40
C SER A 85 -9.10 0.71 -14.29
N VAL A 86 -9.02 2.02 -14.52
CA VAL A 86 -8.56 3.02 -13.52
C VAL A 86 -9.62 4.06 -13.17
N ARG A 87 -10.68 4.14 -13.98
CA ARG A 87 -11.77 5.11 -13.81
C ARG A 87 -12.45 5.03 -12.46
N GLY A 88 -12.86 3.83 -12.03
CA GLY A 88 -13.50 3.68 -10.72
C GLY A 88 -12.60 4.04 -9.55
N PHE A 89 -11.28 3.94 -9.71
CA PHE A 89 -10.37 4.45 -8.69
C PHE A 89 -10.33 5.98 -8.69
N ALA A 90 -10.34 6.61 -9.86
CA ALA A 90 -10.41 8.07 -9.98
C ALA A 90 -11.71 8.63 -9.38
N ASP A 91 -12.86 7.98 -9.61
CA ASP A 91 -14.13 8.31 -8.94
C ASP A 91 -13.97 8.23 -7.42
N HIS A 92 -13.40 7.11 -6.94
CA HIS A 92 -13.19 6.87 -5.52
C HIS A 92 -12.29 7.91 -4.85
N MET A 93 -11.22 8.37 -5.51
CA MET A 93 -10.31 9.39 -4.99
C MET A 93 -10.99 10.75 -4.72
N GLN A 94 -12.12 11.03 -5.37
CA GLN A 94 -12.90 12.25 -5.16
C GLN A 94 -13.88 12.16 -3.99
N THR A 95 -14.03 10.99 -3.37
CA THR A 95 -14.94 10.81 -2.23
C THR A 95 -14.34 11.34 -0.93
N ALA A 96 -15.20 11.84 -0.03
CA ALA A 96 -14.79 12.23 1.32
C ALA A 96 -14.18 11.03 2.09
N GLY A 97 -14.69 9.82 1.87
CA GLY A 97 -14.15 8.60 2.49
C GLY A 97 -12.71 8.29 2.09
N PHE A 98 -12.31 8.61 0.86
CA PHE A 98 -10.91 8.48 0.46
C PHE A 98 -10.03 9.52 1.16
N GLN A 99 -10.48 10.77 1.25
CA GLN A 99 -9.74 11.83 1.95
C GLN A 99 -9.55 11.49 3.44
N THR A 100 -10.61 11.07 4.14
CA THR A 100 -10.51 10.60 5.53
C THR A 100 -9.50 9.47 5.70
N ALA A 101 -9.45 8.54 4.75
CA ALA A 101 -8.51 7.41 4.81
C ALA A 101 -7.05 7.84 4.55
N VAL A 102 -6.83 8.86 3.71
CA VAL A 102 -5.51 9.47 3.53
C VAL A 102 -5.06 10.17 4.81
N ASP A 103 -5.95 10.95 5.44
CA ASP A 103 -5.65 11.60 6.72
C ASP A 103 -5.31 10.59 7.81
N GLU A 104 -6.03 9.47 7.87
CA GLU A 104 -5.74 8.37 8.79
C GLU A 104 -4.37 7.73 8.51
N LEU A 105 -4.02 7.50 7.24
CA LEU A 105 -2.70 6.99 6.86
C LEU A 105 -1.58 7.96 7.28
N LEU A 106 -1.78 9.26 7.07
CA LEU A 106 -0.83 10.29 7.47
C LEU A 106 -0.70 10.38 9.00
N GLY A 107 -1.81 10.30 9.74
CA GLY A 107 -1.80 10.24 11.20
C GLY A 107 -1.04 9.01 11.72
N PHE A 108 -1.19 7.86 11.05
CA PHE A 108 -0.42 6.65 11.36
C PHE A 108 1.07 6.79 11.01
N ALA A 109 1.39 7.50 9.94
CA ALA A 109 2.77 7.81 9.57
C ALA A 109 3.46 8.72 10.58
N GLN A 110 2.76 9.69 11.19
CA GLN A 110 3.35 10.57 12.22
C GLN A 110 3.79 9.83 13.49
N GLN A 111 3.24 8.64 13.74
CA GLN A 111 3.57 7.83 14.91
C GLN A 111 4.82 6.95 14.71
N ALA A 112 5.47 6.99 13.54
CA ALA A 112 6.66 6.20 13.21
C ALA A 112 7.69 7.06 12.48
N SER A 113 8.97 6.73 12.59
CA SER A 113 10.01 7.45 11.83
C SER A 113 9.98 7.05 10.35
N LYS A 114 9.66 5.78 10.07
CA LYS A 114 9.70 5.20 8.73
C LYS A 114 8.56 4.21 8.50
N LEU A 115 7.72 4.52 7.51
CA LEU A 115 6.57 3.73 7.11
C LEU A 115 6.67 3.36 5.63
N ALA A 116 6.24 2.15 5.27
CA ALA A 116 6.08 1.74 3.88
C ALA A 116 4.61 1.47 3.54
N VAL A 117 4.13 2.06 2.45
CA VAL A 117 2.83 1.78 1.85
C VAL A 117 2.99 0.67 0.82
N MET A 118 2.30 -0.44 1.03
CA MET A 118 2.36 -1.61 0.18
C MET A 118 1.25 -1.59 -0.87
N CYS A 119 1.65 -1.56 -2.14
CA CYS A 119 0.76 -1.47 -3.30
C CYS A 119 0.68 -2.79 -4.07
N ALA A 120 -0.36 -2.95 -4.91
CA ALA A 120 -0.58 -4.15 -5.72
C ALA A 120 0.29 -4.22 -7.00
N GLU A 121 1.33 -3.39 -7.09
CA GLU A 121 2.11 -3.24 -8.32
C GLU A 121 2.93 -4.50 -8.63
N ARG A 122 2.88 -4.91 -9.90
CA ARG A 122 3.51 -6.11 -10.46
C ARG A 122 4.91 -5.83 -11.05
N ARG A 123 5.39 -4.58 -10.99
CA ARG A 123 6.70 -4.17 -11.53
C ARG A 123 7.81 -4.50 -10.53
N ARG A 124 8.90 -5.10 -11.05
CA ARG A 124 10.08 -5.56 -10.28
C ARG A 124 11.06 -4.43 -9.92
N SER A 125 10.70 -3.18 -10.19
CA SER A 125 11.41 -1.98 -9.77
C SER A 125 10.33 -1.11 -9.14
N ILE A 126 10.24 -1.05 -7.83
CA ILE A 126 10.92 -0.02 -7.05
C ILE A 126 11.48 -0.74 -5.82
N ALA A 127 12.81 -0.75 -5.69
CA ALA A 127 13.46 -0.82 -4.38
C ALA A 127 12.84 0.27 -3.49
N ILE A 128 13.13 0.37 -2.22
CA ILE A 128 12.63 1.49 -1.42
C ILE A 128 13.29 2.80 -1.92
N ASP A 129 12.81 3.35 -3.04
CA ASP A 129 13.56 4.25 -3.93
C ASP A 129 12.70 5.49 -4.25
N HIS A 130 11.39 5.30 -4.41
CA HIS A 130 10.44 6.40 -4.29
C HIS A 130 10.15 6.61 -2.80
N CYS A 131 11.12 7.19 -2.11
CA CYS A 131 10.83 8.00 -0.94
C CYS A 131 9.92 9.13 -1.41
N LEU A 132 8.61 8.94 -1.30
CA LEU A 132 7.69 10.06 -1.35
C LEU A 132 7.96 10.85 -0.06
N ARG A 133 8.95 11.73 -0.11
CA ARG A 133 8.93 12.93 0.72
C ARG A 133 7.69 13.68 0.28
N ILE A 134 6.55 13.34 0.88
CA ILE A 134 5.36 14.18 0.84
C ILE A 134 5.69 15.35 1.77
N THR A 135 6.53 16.25 1.26
CA THR A 135 6.64 17.61 1.77
C THR A 135 5.42 18.32 1.23
N TRP A 136 4.47 18.61 2.12
CA TRP A 136 3.41 19.58 1.90
C TRP A 136 4.01 20.97 1.64
#